data_AF-A0A1G0K9D7-F1
#
_entry.id   AF-A0A1G0K9D7-F1
#
_cell.length_a   1.000
_cell.length_b   1.000
_cell.length_c   1.000
_cell.angle_alpha   90.00
_cell.angle_beta   90.00
_cell.angle_gamma   90.00
#
_symmetry.space_group_name_H-M   'P 1'
#
loop_
_entity.id
_entity.type
_entity.pdbx_description
1 polymer ?
#
loop_
_entity_poly.entity_id
_entity_poly.type
_entity_poly.pdbx_seq_one_letter_code
_entity_poly.pdbx_strand_id
1 'polypeptide(L)' 'MLPEARAWADGLAQRAPLALARTKQAMHAAAHLDYPQIIGNEAALQKLCMDSADSREGIAAFLEKRNPEFKGM' A
#
# COMPACT_ATOMS: atom_id res chain seq x y z
N MET A 1 13.39 -2.15 22.36
CA MET A 1 13.27 -0.96 21.49
C MET A 1 13.72 -1.27 20.06
N LEU A 2 14.97 -1.71 19.83
CA LEU A 2 15.42 -2.05 18.47
C LEU A 2 14.82 -3.35 17.88
N PRO A 3 14.65 -4.45 18.65
CA PRO A 3 14.10 -5.70 18.09
C PRO A 3 12.65 -5.57 17.60
N GLU A 4 11.81 -4.88 18.35
CA GLU A 4 10.39 -4.73 18.03
C GLU A 4 10.19 -3.80 16.82
N ALA A 5 10.95 -2.71 16.75
CA ALA A 5 10.95 -1.83 15.59
C ALA A 5 11.43 -2.55 14.31
N ARG A 6 12.43 -3.44 14.44
CA ARG A 6 12.90 -4.26 13.32
C ARG A 6 11.82 -5.24 12.85
N ALA A 7 11.22 -6.00 13.78
CA ALA A 7 10.16 -6.94 13.45
C ALA A 7 8.97 -6.27 12.75
N TRP A 8 8.62 -5.05 13.17
CA TRP A 8 7.58 -4.28 12.51
C TRP A 8 7.98 -3.84 11.09
N ALA A 9 9.21 -3.36 10.91
CA ALA A 9 9.74 -3.00 9.59
C ALA A 9 9.77 -4.21 8.65
N ASP A 10 10.16 -5.38 9.14
CA ASP A 10 10.18 -6.63 8.36
C ASP A 10 8.76 -7.02 7.91
N GLY A 11 7.76 -6.82 8.78
CA GLY A 11 6.35 -7.03 8.42
C GLY A 11 5.81 -6.02 7.38
N LEU A 12 6.34 -4.80 7.35
CA LEU A 12 6.01 -3.83 6.30
C LEU A 12 6.70 -4.17 4.98
N ALA A 13 7.94 -4.67 5.03
CA ALA A 13 8.71 -5.07 3.84
C ALA A 13 8.06 -6.23 3.06
N GLN A 14 7.18 -7.02 3.69
CA GLN A 14 6.40 -8.07 3.02
C GLN A 14 5.14 -7.59 2.29
N ARG A 15 4.81 -6.30 2.35
CA ARG A 15 3.61 -5.73 1.71
C ARG A 15 3.96 -5.08 0.37
N ALA A 16 2.95 -4.86 -0.46
CA ALA A 16 3.12 -4.16 -1.75
C ALA A 16 3.72 -2.76 -1.53
N PRO A 17 4.94 -2.48 -2.03
CA PRO A 17 5.64 -1.22 -1.75
C PRO A 17 4.87 0.01 -2.24
N LEU A 18 4.27 -0.07 -3.43
CA LEU A 18 3.49 1.03 -3.99
C LEU A 18 2.25 1.32 -3.15
N ALA A 19 1.51 0.29 -2.74
CA ALA A 19 0.34 0.46 -1.88
C ALA A 19 0.72 1.12 -0.55
N LEU A 20 1.77 0.62 0.12
CA LEU A 20 2.25 1.21 1.38
C LEU A 20 2.64 2.69 1.23
N ALA A 21 3.41 3.02 0.18
CA ALA A 21 3.84 4.39 -0.08
C ALA A 21 2.66 5.33 -0.32
N ARG A 22 1.68 4.89 -1.12
CA ARG A 22 0.48 5.68 -1.46
C ARG A 22 -0.47 5.82 -0.28
N THR A 23 -0.65 4.76 0.53
CA THR A 23 -1.41 4.86 1.78
C THR A 23 -0.78 5.88 2.72
N LYS A 24 0.56 5.85 2.90
CA LYS A 24 1.25 6.85 3.72
C LYS A 24 1.03 8.27 3.18
N GLN A 25 1.12 8.46 1.86
CA GLN A 25 0.86 9.75 1.22
C GLN A 25 -0.57 10.23 1.47
N ALA A 26 -1.57 9.36 1.32
CA ALA A 26 -2.98 9.68 1.57
C ALA A 26 -3.20 10.07 3.04
N MET A 27 -2.64 9.33 3.99
CA MET A 27 -2.75 9.63 5.43
C MET A 27 -2.12 10.97 5.80
N HIS A 28 -0.97 11.31 5.20
CA HIS A 28 -0.36 12.64 5.40
C HIS A 28 -1.24 13.76 4.82
N ALA A 29 -1.82 13.55 3.63
CA ALA A 29 -2.70 14.54 3.02
C ALA A 29 -4.00 14.73 3.82
N ALA A 30 -4.55 13.66 4.40
CA ALA A 30 -5.77 13.68 5.21
C ALA A 30 -5.66 14.59 6.44
N ALA A 31 -4.45 14.88 6.92
CA ALA A 31 -4.23 15.82 8.02
C ALA A 31 -4.49 17.29 7.63
N HIS A 32 -4.60 17.59 6.33
CA HIS A 32 -4.66 18.95 5.80
C HIS A 32 -5.83 19.19 4.83
N LEU A 33 -6.48 18.13 4.35
CA LEU A 33 -7.59 18.20 3.40
C LEU A 33 -8.93 17.97 4.09
N ASP A 34 -9.98 18.57 3.56
CA ASP A 34 -11.34 18.24 3.96
C ASP A 34 -11.81 16.90 3.37
N TYR A 35 -12.97 16.42 3.82
CA TYR A 35 -13.47 15.11 3.45
C TYR A 35 -13.68 14.92 1.93
N PRO A 36 -14.37 15.84 1.21
CA PRO A 36 -14.49 15.72 -0.25
C PRO A 36 -13.14 15.71 -0.98
N GLN A 37 -12.18 16.53 -0.55
CA GLN A 37 -10.87 16.61 -1.17
C GLN A 37 -10.06 15.33 -0.95
N ILE A 38 -10.04 14.78 0.27
CA ILE A 38 -9.24 13.60 0.57
C ILE A 38 -9.76 12.36 -0.17
N ILE A 39 -11.08 12.21 -0.33
CA ILE A 39 -11.67 11.10 -1.08
C ILE A 39 -11.24 11.14 -2.56
N GLY A 40 -11.24 12.32 -3.18
CA GLY A 40 -10.74 12.50 -4.55
C GLY A 40 -9.25 12.19 -4.68
N ASN A 41 -8.45 12.66 -3.72
CA ASN A 41 -7.01 12.39 -3.67
C ASN A 41 -6.72 10.89 -3.47
N GLU A 42 -7.41 10.22 -2.54
CA GLU A 42 -7.28 8.78 -2.31
C GLU A 42 -7.65 7.99 -3.56
N ALA A 43 -8.76 8.30 -4.22
CA ALA A 43 -9.18 7.62 -5.43
C ALA A 43 -8.13 7.70 -6.56
N ALA A 44 -7.49 8.86 -6.72
CA ALA A 44 -6.41 9.02 -7.69
C ALA A 44 -5.19 8.16 -7.34
N LEU A 45 -4.79 8.10 -6.06
CA LEU A 45 -3.70 7.25 -5.59
C LEU A 45 -4.02 5.76 -5.72
N GLN A 46 -5.27 5.37 -5.42
CA GLN A 46 -5.74 4.00 -5.52
C GLN A 46 -5.74 3.52 -6.97
N LYS A 47 -6.10 4.38 -7.93
CA LYS A 47 -6.02 4.05 -9.36
C LYS A 47 -4.59 3.67 -9.77
N LEU A 48 -3.59 4.43 -9.31
CA LEU A 48 -2.18 4.10 -9.58
C LEU A 48 -1.76 2.75 -8.98
N CYS A 49 -2.25 2.43 -7.78
CA CYS A 49 -2.02 1.12 -7.17
C CYS A 49 -2.68 0.01 -7.99
N MET A 50 -3.92 0.20 -8.44
CA MET A 50 -4.68 -0.80 -9.19
C MET A 50 -4.05 -1.16 -10.54
N ASP A 51 -3.40 -0.19 -11.19
CA ASP A 51 -2.74 -0.40 -12.47
C ASP A 51 -1.39 -1.15 -12.34
N SER A 52 -0.86 -1.30 -11.12
CA SER A 52 0.44 -1.93 -10.83
C SER A 52 0.46 -3.45 -11.03
N ALA A 53 1.65 -4.01 -11.28
CA ALA A 53 1.85 -5.45 -11.29
C ALA A 53 1.63 -6.07 -9.90
N ASP A 54 2.03 -5.38 -8.84
CA ASP A 54 1.81 -5.81 -7.46
C ASP A 54 0.33 -5.96 -7.13
N SER A 55 -0.55 -5.14 -7.71
CA SER A 55 -1.98 -5.33 -7.52
C SER A 55 -2.49 -6.61 -8.18
N ARG A 56 -2.04 -6.92 -9.41
CA ARG A 56 -2.42 -8.15 -10.10
C ARG A 56 -1.92 -9.38 -9.34
N GLU A 57 -0.67 -9.31 -8.87
CA GLU A 57 -0.05 -10.35 -8.06
C GLU A 57 -0.76 -10.55 -6.72
N GLY A 58 -1.10 -9.47 -6.01
CA GLY A 58 -1.84 -9.55 -4.75
C GLY A 58 -3.19 -10.23 -4.91
N ILE A 59 -3.91 -9.94 -6.01
CA ILE A 59 -5.18 -10.61 -6.34
C ILE A 59 -4.93 -12.09 -6.66
N ALA A 60 -3.96 -12.41 -7.52
CA ALA A 60 -3.65 -13.79 -7.90
C ALA A 60 -3.23 -14.63 -6.69
N ALA A 61 -2.29 -14.13 -5.88
CA ALA A 61 -1.81 -14.81 -4.68
C ALA A 61 -2.93 -15.05 -3.65
N PHE A 62 -3.85 -14.08 -3.50
CA PHE A 62 -5.02 -14.24 -2.65
C PHE A 62 -5.95 -15.36 -3.14
N LEU A 63 -6.26 -15.39 -4.44
CA LEU A 63 -7.10 -16.42 -5.05
C LEU A 63 -6.44 -17.81 -4.98
N GLU A 64 -5.13 -17.86 -5.16
CA GLU A 64 -4.31 -19.08 -5.12
C GLU A 64 -3.92 -19.51 -3.69
N LYS A 65 -4.26 -18.72 -2.67
CA LYS A 65 -3.93 -18.96 -1.25
C LYS A 65 -2.42 -19.14 -0.99
N ARG A 66 -1.59 -18.38 -1.69
CA ARG A 66 -0.14 -18.35 -1.50
C ARG A 66 0.32 -16.98 -1.03
N ASN A 67 1.57 -16.90 -0.58
CA ASN A 67 2.17 -15.61 -0.29
C ASN A 67 2.42 -14.83 -1.60
N PRO A 68 2.12 -13.53 -1.64
CA PRO A 68 2.39 -12.70 -2.81
C PRO A 68 3.88 -12.35 -2.92
N GLU A 69 4.37 -12.23 -4.16
CA GLU A 69 5.72 -11.77 -4.48
C GLU A 69 5.69 -10.35 -5.06
N PHE A 70 5.70 -9.36 -4.19
CA PHE A 70 5.70 -7.95 -4.61
C PHE A 70 7.07 -7.49 -5.10
N LYS A 71 7.08 -6.76 -6.23
CA LYS A 71 8.28 -6.24 -6.89
C LYS A 71 8.34 -4.71 -6.91
N GLY A 72 7.29 -4.02 -6.48
CA GLY A 72 7.23 -2.56 -6.46
C GLY A 72 6.96 -1.94 -7.83
N MET A 73 6.33 -2.68 -8.74
CA MET A 73 6.01 -2.27 -10.12
C MET A 73 4.52 -2.47 -10.41
#